data_AF-A0A0N8GG81-F1
#
_entry.id   AF-A0A0N8GG81-F1
#
_cell.length_a   1.000
_cell.length_b   1.000
_cell.length_c   1.000
_cell.angle_alpha   90.00
_cell.angle_beta   90.00
_cell.angle_gamma   90.00
#
_symmetry.space_group_name_H-M   'P 1'
#
loop_
_entity.id
_entity.type
_entity.pdbx_description
1 polymer ?
#
loop_
_entity_poly.entity_id
_entity_poly.type
_entity_poly.pdbx_seq_one_letter_code
_entity_poly.pdbx_strand_id
1 'polypeptide(L)' 'MILLDEQPKSIKKAIRHIKQDASKEQLREIRKLLDYAIYKRLKVLDPRNCKAMNEGKEA' A
#
# COMPACT_ATOMS: atom_id res chain seq x y z
N MET A 1 7.49 -13.12 -14.59
CA MET A 1 6.00 -13.18 -14.66
C MET A 1 5.47 -12.96 -13.25
N ILE A 2 4.52 -12.04 -13.06
CA ILE A 2 3.86 -11.88 -11.75
C ILE A 2 2.83 -13.02 -11.63
N LEU A 3 2.97 -13.89 -10.62
CA LEU A 3 2.01 -14.94 -10.27
C LEU A 3 0.72 -14.29 -9.72
N LEU A 4 -0.16 -13.91 -10.64
CA LEU A 4 -1.42 -13.23 -10.34
C LEU A 4 -2.42 -14.15 -9.63
N ASP A 5 -2.37 -15.46 -9.90
CA ASP A 5 -3.37 -16.41 -9.43
C ASP A 5 -3.36 -16.57 -7.91
N GLU A 6 -2.19 -16.41 -7.29
CA GLU A 6 -1.98 -16.49 -5.84
C GLU A 6 -2.43 -15.23 -5.09
N GLN A 7 -2.74 -14.14 -5.81
CA GLN A 7 -3.12 -12.88 -5.18
C GLN A 7 -4.61 -12.85 -4.79
N PRO A 8 -5.00 -12.02 -3.80
CA PRO A 8 -6.40 -11.81 -3.46
C PRO A 8 -7.24 -11.35 -4.65
N LYS A 9 -8.54 -11.69 -4.65
CA LYS A 9 -9.49 -11.32 -5.72
C LYS A 9 -9.50 -9.81 -6.01
N SER A 10 -9.37 -8.98 -4.97
CA SER A 10 -9.30 -7.52 -5.10
C SER A 10 -8.07 -7.05 -5.88
N ILE A 11 -6.90 -7.61 -5.59
CA ILE A 11 -5.64 -7.29 -6.28
C ILE A 11 -5.70 -7.74 -7.75
N LYS A 12 -6.22 -8.94 -8.02
CA LYS A 12 -6.44 -9.41 -9.40
C LYS A 12 -7.34 -8.48 -10.20
N LYS A 13 -8.43 -7.98 -9.61
CA LYS A 13 -9.33 -7.00 -10.26
C LYS A 13 -8.63 -5.68 -10.55
N ALA A 14 -7.87 -5.15 -9.58
CA ALA A 14 -7.13 -3.91 -9.76
C ALA A 14 -6.09 -4.03 -10.90
N ILE A 15 -5.34 -5.13 -10.93
CA ILE A 15 -4.35 -5.37 -12.00
C ILE A 15 -5.03 -5.55 -13.35
N ARG A 16 -6.19 -6.22 -13.41
CA ARG A 16 -6.98 -6.33 -14.65
C ARG A 16 -7.38 -4.95 -15.17
N HIS A 17 -7.95 -4.10 -14.31
CA HIS A 17 -8.35 -2.74 -14.69
C HIS A 17 -7.15 -1.91 -15.19
N ILE A 18 -6.01 -1.96 -14.48
CA ILE A 18 -4.76 -1.29 -14.87
C ILE A 18 -4.30 -1.71 -16.28
N LYS A 19 -4.42 -3.00 -16.61
CA LYS A 19 -3.98 -3.53 -17.90
C LYS A 19 -4.93 -3.22 -19.05
N GLN A 20 -6.23 -3.10 -18.77
CA GLN A 20 -7.26 -3.02 -19.81
C GLN A 20 -7.71 -1.58 -20.07
N ASP A 21 -8.04 -0.85 -19.01
CA ASP A 21 -8.91 0.34 -19.14
C ASP A 21 -8.30 1.62 -18.54
N ALA A 22 -7.18 1.52 -17.82
CA ALA A 22 -6.63 2.66 -17.09
C ALA A 22 -5.88 3.64 -18.01
N SER A 23 -6.27 4.91 -17.96
CA SER A 23 -5.56 6.01 -18.61
C SER A 23 -4.23 6.32 -17.93
N LYS A 24 -3.33 7.02 -18.63
CA LYS A 24 -2.02 7.43 -18.08
C LYS A 24 -2.14 8.24 -16.78
N GLU A 25 -3.19 9.04 -16.64
CA GLU A 25 -3.44 9.84 -15.43
C GLU A 25 -3.93 8.95 -14.29
N GLN A 26 -4.87 8.05 -14.57
CA GLN A 26 -5.36 7.07 -13.60
C GLN A 26 -4.21 6.20 -13.08
N LEU A 27 -3.29 5.77 -13.94
CA LEU A 27 -2.10 5.02 -13.53
C LEU A 27 -1.21 5.80 -12.56
N ARG A 28 -1.03 7.10 -12.80
CA ARG A 28 -0.25 7.97 -11.90
C ARG A 28 -0.92 8.10 -10.53
N GLU A 29 -2.25 8.23 -10.51
CA GLU A 29 -3.02 8.38 -9.27
C GLU A 29 -3.08 7.07 -8.47
N ILE A 30 -3.35 5.95 -9.13
CA ILE A 30 -3.30 4.60 -8.53
C ILE A 30 -1.94 4.36 -7.88
N ARG A 31 -0.85 4.71 -8.58
CA ARG A 31 0.51 4.55 -8.06
C ARG A 31 0.72 5.37 -6.78
N LYS A 32 0.35 6.66 -6.79
CA LYS A 32 0.46 7.53 -5.60
C LYS A 32 -0.29 6.96 -4.39
N LEU A 33 -1.52 6.49 -4.61
CA LEU A 33 -2.36 5.93 -3.55
C LEU A 33 -1.77 4.65 -2.98
N LEU A 34 -1.31 3.73 -3.83
CA LEU A 34 -0.67 2.48 -3.41
C LEU A 34 0.64 2.74 -2.66
N ASP A 35 1.50 3.59 -3.20
CA ASP A 35 2.78 3.94 -2.59
C ASP A 35 2.56 4.55 -1.20
N TYR A 36 1.58 5.47 -1.06
CA TYR A 36 1.23 6.07 0.22
C TYR A 36 0.68 5.05 1.23
N ALA A 37 -0.22 4.16 0.79
CA ALA A 37 -0.81 3.13 1.65
C ALA A 37 0.26 2.15 2.18
N ILE A 38 1.17 1.71 1.30
CA ILE A 38 2.29 0.84 1.65
C ILE A 38 3.23 1.56 2.63
N TYR A 39 3.63 2.80 2.31
CA TYR A 39 4.48 3.61 3.18
C TYR A 39 3.90 3.75 4.59
N LYS A 40 2.62 4.13 4.69
CA LYS A 40 1.94 4.31 5.97
C LYS A 40 1.89 3.00 6.76
N ARG A 41 1.61 1.87 6.10
CA ARG A 41 1.56 0.56 6.77
C ARG A 41 2.94 0.14 7.26
N LEU A 42 3.98 0.30 6.44
CA LEU A 42 5.36 0.01 6.85
C LEU A 42 5.79 0.86 8.03
N LYS A 43 5.41 2.14 8.06
CA LYS A 43 5.70 3.04 9.18
C LYS A 43 5.09 2.55 10.51
N VAL A 44 3.89 1.98 10.47
CA VAL A 44 3.22 1.38 11.65
C VAL A 44 3.87 0.06 12.04
N LEU A 45 4.32 -0.73 11.06
CA LEU A 45 4.96 -2.02 11.28
C LEU A 45 6.44 -1.88 11.67
N ASP A 46 7.08 -0.73 11.45
CA ASP A 46 8.46 -0.48 11.87
C ASP A 46 8.50 -0.44 13.42
N PRO A 47 9.09 -1.45 14.07
CA PRO A 47 9.13 -1.52 15.53
C PRO A 47 9.88 -0.34 16.16
N ARG A 48 10.69 0.40 15.38
CA ARG A 48 11.36 1.62 15.86
C ARG A 48 10.41 2.81 16.08
N ASN A 49 9.25 2.84 15.42
CA ASN A 49 8.25 3.89 15.65
C ASN A 49 7.36 3.62 16.88
N CYS A 50 7.28 2.39 17.37
CA CYS A 50 6.50 2.06 18.57
C CYS A 50 7.15 2.55 19.88
N LYS A 51 8.46 2.86 19.90
CA LYS A 51 9.13 3.38 21.10
C LYS A 51 8.80 4.84 21.40
N ALA A 52 8.47 5.64 20.37
CA ALA A 52 8.23 7.08 20.52
C ALA A 52 6.88 7.44 21.18
N MET A 53 6.00 6.46 21.46
CA MET A 53 4.70 6.72 22.10
C MET A 53 4.62 6.29 23.57
N ASN A 54 5.67 5.66 24.12
CA ASN A 54 5.69 5.18 25.50
C ASN A 54 6.53 6.05 26.47
N GLU A 55 7.19 7.11 26.00
CA GLU A 55 8.02 7.99 26.85
C GLU A 55 7.30 9.28 27.29
N GLY A 56 5.97 9.34 27.19
CA GLY A 56 5.16 10.53 27.56
C GLY A 56 4.10 10.32 28.64
N LYS A 57 4.12 9.18 29.36
CA LYS A 57 3.16 8.89 30.44
C LYS A 57 3.80 8.14 31.62
N GLU A 58 4.84 8.70 32.22
CA GLU A 58 5.13 8.59 33.66
C GLU A 58 5.51 10.02 34.07
N ALA A 59 4.55 10.74 34.68
CA ALA A 59 4.43 10.97 36.12
C ALA A 59 5.31 12.14 36.58
#